data_AF-A0A2W6YUI8-F1
#
_entry.id   AF-A0A2W6YUI8-F1
#
_cell.length_a   1.000
_cell.length_b   1.000
_cell.length_c   1.000
_cell.angle_alpha   90.00
_cell.angle_beta   90.00
_cell.angle_gamma   90.00
#
_symmetry.space_group_name_H-M   'P 1'
#
loop_
_entity.id
_entity.type
_entity.pdbx_description
1 polymer ?
#
loop_
_entity_poly.entity_id
_entity_poly.type
_entity_poly.pdbx_seq_one_letter_code
_entity_poly.pdbx_strand_id
1 'polypeptide(L)'
;MWSLSFAPLVPLPLLIALCVLAAVAAGAAIVLAGRSAILRALALAVLALTLADPSLVFEDREPVKDVVSVVVDRSASNRLADRTAQTDAAQAEVERQLRGLGNVETRVVDVRDAQGSGDGTRLFEALAASVADVPSERVAGAIVISDGLAHDAPANADALGLKAPLHVLTTGRNAEIDRRIVLVDSPRFGIVGKDQIIRLRVLETNGPGRAGLTIRRDGEVIARRQVTAGEIVQVPVRIDRGGPNVVEIEAAPLDDELTLANNRAVVTIDGVRDKLRVLLVSGEPHPGERTWRNLLKADANVDLVHFTILRPPEKQDGTPINELSLIAFPT
;
A
#
# COMPACT_ATOMS: atom_id res chain seq x y z
N MET A 1 -32.79 16.38 32.16
CA MET A 1 -32.52 17.69 32.81
C MET A 1 -33.77 18.55 32.65
N TRP A 2 -34.22 19.26 33.68
CA TRP A 2 -35.41 20.12 33.57
C TRP A 2 -35.00 21.49 33.03
N SER A 3 -35.58 21.91 31.90
CA SER A 3 -35.43 23.27 31.39
C SER A 3 -36.79 23.95 31.33
N LEU A 4 -36.83 25.23 31.70
CA LEU A 4 -38.00 26.07 31.56
C LEU A 4 -37.87 26.80 30.22
N SER A 5 -38.72 26.47 29.26
CA SER A 5 -38.78 27.16 27.97
C SER A 5 -40.09 27.93 27.86
N PHE A 6 -40.03 29.12 27.27
CA PHE A 6 -41.20 29.94 26.99
C PHE A 6 -41.48 29.84 25.49
N ALA A 7 -42.71 29.46 25.14
CA ALA A 7 -43.16 29.38 23.75
C ALA A 7 -44.34 30.35 23.53
N PRO A 8 -44.08 31.68 23.48
CA PRO A 8 -45.14 32.68 23.41
C PRO A 8 -46.14 32.39 22.28
N LEU A 9 -47.43 32.38 22.61
CA LEU A 9 -48.52 32.24 21.63
C LEU A 9 -48.59 33.42 20.65
N VAL A 10 -47.93 34.52 21.00
CA VAL A 10 -47.85 35.77 20.23
C VAL A 10 -46.39 36.20 20.06
N PRO A 11 -46.06 36.96 19.00
CA PRO A 11 -44.69 37.47 18.81
C PRO A 11 -44.15 38.16 20.06
N LEU A 12 -42.88 37.90 20.40
CA LEU A 12 -42.25 38.39 21.63
C LEU A 12 -42.43 39.92 21.86
N PRO A 13 -42.31 40.79 20.84
CA PRO A 13 -42.55 42.23 21.02
C PRO A 13 -44.00 42.55 21.44
N LEU A 14 -44.97 41.81 20.90
CA LEU A 14 -46.38 41.98 21.23
C LEU A 14 -46.67 41.48 22.64
N LEU A 15 -46.07 40.36 23.05
CA LEU A 15 -46.16 39.87 24.43
C LEU A 15 -45.65 40.90 25.43
N ILE A 16 -44.47 41.47 25.17
CA ILE A 16 -43.86 42.50 26.02
C ILE A 16 -44.79 43.72 26.10
N ALA A 17 -45.31 44.19 24.96
CA ALA A 17 -46.24 45.31 24.93
C ALA A 17 -47.53 45.04 25.74
N LEU A 18 -48.12 43.85 25.60
CA LEU A 18 -49.29 43.43 26.37
C LEU A 18 -48.99 43.31 27.87
N CYS A 19 -47.84 42.78 28.25
CA CYS A 19 -47.41 42.69 29.64
C CYS A 19 -47.22 44.08 30.28
N VAL A 20 -46.58 45.01 29.55
CA VAL A 20 -46.41 46.40 30.01
C VAL A 20 -47.76 47.09 30.16
N LEU A 21 -48.65 46.95 29.19
CA LEU A 21 -49.98 47.55 29.24
C LEU A 21 -50.83 46.97 30.37
N ALA A 22 -50.76 45.65 30.59
CA ALA A 22 -51.39 44.97 31.72
C ALA A 22 -50.83 45.44 33.06
N ALA A 23 -49.52 45.65 33.18
CA ALA A 23 -48.89 46.16 34.40
C ALA A 23 -49.31 47.61 34.72
N VAL A 24 -49.37 48.47 33.70
CA VAL A 24 -49.85 49.87 33.85
C VAL A 24 -51.32 49.89 34.26
N ALA A 25 -52.17 49.09 33.62
CA ALA A 25 -53.59 48.98 33.94
C ALA A 25 -53.82 48.43 35.37
N ALA A 26 -53.05 47.41 35.77
CA ALA A 26 -53.10 46.85 37.12
C ALA A 26 -52.64 47.86 38.17
N GLY A 27 -51.54 48.58 37.95
CA GLY A 27 -51.04 49.62 38.85
C GLY A 27 -52.03 50.77 39.02
N ALA A 28 -52.60 51.27 37.93
CA ALA A 28 -53.65 52.30 37.97
C ALA A 28 -54.90 51.81 38.72
N ALA A 29 -55.34 50.58 38.49
CA ALA A 29 -56.48 50.00 39.18
C ALA A 29 -56.24 49.86 40.70
N ILE A 30 -55.04 49.47 41.12
CA ILE A 30 -54.69 49.36 42.55
C ILE A 30 -54.68 50.73 43.24
N VAL A 31 -54.14 51.76 42.58
CA VAL A 31 -54.09 53.13 43.12
C VAL A 31 -55.50 53.75 43.21
N LEU A 32 -56.35 53.51 42.21
CA LEU A 32 -57.68 54.15 42.10
C LEU A 32 -58.80 53.40 42.84
N ALA A 33 -58.77 52.06 42.87
CA ALA A 33 -59.85 51.23 43.40
C ALA A 33 -59.45 50.39 44.63
N GLY A 34 -58.23 50.57 45.13
CA GLY A 34 -57.73 49.97 46.37
C GLY A 34 -57.71 48.44 46.35
N ARG A 35 -58.01 47.81 47.51
CA ARG A 35 -57.95 46.34 47.69
C ARG A 35 -58.81 45.54 46.70
N SER A 36 -59.87 46.14 46.16
CA SER A 36 -60.77 45.48 45.20
C SER A 36 -60.13 45.23 43.83
N ALA A 37 -59.05 45.94 43.48
CA ALA A 37 -58.33 45.79 42.22
C ALA A 37 -57.27 44.68 42.24
N ILE A 38 -56.93 44.13 43.41
CA ILE A 38 -55.93 43.05 43.54
C ILE A 38 -56.35 41.82 42.73
N LEU A 39 -57.64 41.47 42.73
CA LEU A 39 -58.17 40.37 41.93
C LEU A 39 -58.06 40.61 40.42
N ARG A 40 -58.21 41.87 39.98
CA ARG A 40 -58.06 42.25 38.56
C ARG A 40 -56.60 42.21 38.13
N ALA A 41 -55.70 42.69 38.99
CA ALA A 41 -54.26 42.60 38.76
C ALA A 41 -53.79 41.13 38.68
N LEU A 42 -54.32 40.28 39.57
CA LEU A 42 -54.05 38.84 39.54
C LEU A 42 -54.56 38.19 38.24
N ALA A 43 -55.77 38.52 37.80
CA ALA A 43 -56.31 38.02 36.54
C ALA A 43 -55.47 38.42 35.32
N LEU A 44 -54.98 39.67 35.28
CA LEU A 44 -54.07 40.14 34.23
C LEU A 44 -52.71 39.42 34.28
N ALA A 45 -52.18 39.17 35.48
CA ALA A 45 -50.94 38.43 35.65
C ALA A 45 -51.07 36.97 35.19
N VAL A 46 -52.18 36.30 35.52
CA VAL A 46 -52.48 34.95 35.02
C VAL A 46 -52.61 34.95 33.50
N LEU A 47 -53.34 35.91 32.92
CA LEU A 47 -53.47 36.01 31.46
C LEU A 47 -52.12 36.20 30.76
N ALA A 48 -51.27 37.09 31.29
CA ALA A 48 -49.92 37.31 30.78
C ALA A 48 -49.05 36.05 30.88
N LEU A 49 -49.16 35.30 31.98
CA LEU A 49 -48.47 34.03 32.16
C LEU A 49 -48.97 32.97 31.18
N THR A 50 -50.27 32.89 30.92
CA THR A 50 -50.86 31.99 29.92
C THR A 50 -50.38 32.33 28.51
N LEU A 51 -50.28 33.63 28.17
CA LEU A 51 -49.76 34.09 26.88
C LEU A 51 -48.27 33.80 26.69
N ALA A 52 -47.50 33.76 27.79
CA ALA A 52 -46.08 33.41 27.79
C ALA A 52 -45.84 31.90 27.62
N ASP A 53 -46.88 31.08 27.82
CA ASP A 53 -46.89 29.61 27.71
C ASP A 53 -45.60 28.96 28.28
N PRO A 54 -45.40 29.03 29.61
CA PRO A 54 -44.24 28.41 30.24
C PRO A 54 -44.37 26.88 30.15
N SER A 55 -43.48 26.26 29.40
CA SER A 55 -43.42 24.81 29.28
C SER A 55 -42.23 24.26 30.06
N LEU A 56 -42.48 23.26 30.91
CA LEU A 56 -41.43 22.46 31.53
C LEU A 56 -41.08 21.33 30.57
N VAL A 57 -39.89 21.42 29.96
CA VAL A 57 -39.38 20.38 29.09
C VAL A 57 -38.51 19.46 29.91
N PHE A 58 -38.92 18.20 30.00
CA PHE A 58 -38.05 17.13 30.49
C PHE A 58 -37.25 16.60 29.31
N GLU A 59 -35.97 16.95 29.26
CA GLU A 59 -35.07 16.41 28.26
C GLU A 59 -34.43 15.14 28.82
N ASP A 60 -34.85 13.99 28.31
CA ASP A 60 -34.22 12.70 28.58
C ASP A 60 -33.07 12.50 27.60
N ARG A 61 -31.84 12.51 28.11
CA ARG A 61 -30.62 12.35 27.30
C ARG A 61 -29.96 11.06 27.74
N GLU A 62 -30.01 10.06 26.87
CA GLU A 62 -29.26 8.83 27.08
C GLU A 62 -27.88 8.99 26.43
N PRO A 63 -26.79 9.03 27.22
CA PRO A 63 -25.46 9.18 26.65
C PRO A 63 -25.10 7.92 25.85
N VAL A 64 -24.89 8.09 24.55
CA VAL A 64 -24.42 7.02 23.68
C VAL A 64 -22.91 6.90 23.84
N LYS A 65 -22.39 5.67 23.90
CA LYS A 65 -20.96 5.43 24.00
C LYS A 65 -20.24 5.87 22.73
N ASP A 66 -19.08 6.47 22.90
CA ASP A 66 -18.18 6.77 21.78
C ASP A 66 -17.48 5.50 21.31
N VAL A 67 -17.12 5.42 20.04
CA VAL A 67 -16.42 4.26 19.46
C VAL A 67 -14.95 4.60 19.27
N VAL A 68 -14.07 3.71 19.76
CA VAL A 68 -12.64 3.74 19.47
C VAL A 68 -12.28 2.48 18.69
N SER A 69 -11.71 2.66 17.51
CA SER A 69 -11.19 1.56 16.70
C SER A 69 -9.75 1.23 17.12
N VAL A 70 -9.48 -0.04 17.37
CA VAL A 70 -8.15 -0.57 17.66
C VAL A 70 -7.78 -1.53 16.55
N VAL A 71 -6.89 -1.10 15.67
CA VAL A 71 -6.41 -1.89 14.53
C VAL A 71 -5.12 -2.57 14.92
N VAL A 72 -5.08 -3.89 14.85
CA VAL A 72 -3.95 -4.71 15.26
C VAL A 72 -3.34 -5.36 14.03
N ASP A 73 -2.10 -4.97 13.71
CA ASP A 73 -1.37 -5.54 12.58
C ASP A 73 -0.86 -6.94 12.92
N ARG A 74 -1.32 -7.94 12.17
CA ARG A 74 -0.91 -9.35 12.26
C ARG A 74 -0.26 -9.80 10.95
N SER A 75 0.28 -8.89 10.16
CA SER A 75 1.04 -9.18 8.93
C SER A 75 2.30 -9.99 9.19
N ALA A 76 2.90 -10.54 8.13
CA ALA A 76 4.16 -11.27 8.23
C ALA A 76 5.30 -10.39 8.76
N SER A 77 5.36 -9.10 8.40
CA SER A 77 6.38 -8.17 8.89
C SER A 77 6.22 -7.84 10.37
N ASN A 78 4.98 -7.75 10.87
CA ASN A 78 4.72 -7.51 12.29
C ASN A 78 4.79 -8.78 13.17
N ARG A 79 5.12 -9.94 12.58
CA ARG A 79 5.37 -11.20 13.30
C ARG A 79 6.85 -11.56 13.44
N LEU A 80 7.74 -10.70 12.95
CA LEU A 80 9.19 -10.91 13.05
C LEU A 80 9.70 -10.69 14.48
N ALA A 81 10.68 -11.49 14.89
CA ALA A 81 11.32 -11.42 16.20
C ALA A 81 10.32 -11.41 17.37
N ASP A 82 10.38 -10.39 18.23
CA ASP A 82 9.56 -10.22 19.43
C ASP A 82 8.28 -9.39 19.21
N ARG A 83 8.03 -8.93 17.97
CA ARG A 83 6.93 -8.00 17.63
C ARG A 83 5.55 -8.55 17.94
N THR A 84 5.34 -9.87 17.83
CA THR A 84 4.06 -10.49 18.20
C THR A 84 3.76 -10.30 19.69
N ALA A 85 4.75 -10.55 20.56
CA ALA A 85 4.58 -10.38 22.00
C ALA A 85 4.37 -8.90 22.37
N GLN A 86 5.09 -7.98 21.70
CA GLN A 86 4.89 -6.54 21.89
C GLN A 86 3.47 -6.10 21.47
N THR A 87 2.97 -6.63 20.34
CA THR A 87 1.63 -6.34 19.82
C THR A 87 0.55 -6.84 20.76
N ASP A 88 0.69 -8.07 21.26
CA ASP A 88 -0.26 -8.66 22.23
C ASP A 88 -0.28 -7.89 23.55
N ALA A 89 0.89 -7.51 24.06
CA ALA A 89 1.00 -6.71 25.27
C ALA A 89 0.40 -5.31 25.10
N ALA A 90 0.67 -4.65 23.97
CA ALA A 90 0.12 -3.33 23.64
C ALA A 90 -1.40 -3.40 23.48
N GLN A 91 -1.93 -4.41 22.78
CA GLN A 91 -3.36 -4.61 22.63
C GLN A 91 -4.03 -4.78 24.00
N ALA A 92 -3.51 -5.67 24.85
CA ALA A 92 -4.07 -5.93 26.16
C ALA A 92 -4.08 -4.67 27.05
N GLU A 93 -3.01 -3.86 27.01
CA GLU A 93 -2.91 -2.63 27.77
C GLU A 93 -3.84 -1.54 27.24
N VAL A 94 -3.94 -1.36 25.91
CA VAL A 94 -4.89 -0.42 25.28
C VAL A 94 -6.32 -0.78 25.66
N GLU A 95 -6.71 -2.05 25.53
CA GLU A 95 -8.05 -2.49 25.91
C GLU A 95 -8.31 -2.28 27.41
N ARG A 96 -7.31 -2.52 28.28
CA ARG A 96 -7.43 -2.27 29.72
C ARG A 96 -7.68 -0.80 30.01
N GLN A 97 -6.94 0.11 29.37
CA GLN A 97 -7.12 1.55 29.54
C GLN A 97 -8.47 2.04 29.00
N LEU A 98 -8.88 1.58 27.82
CA LEU A 98 -10.16 1.95 27.21
C LEU A 98 -11.35 1.44 28.04
N ARG A 99 -11.28 0.21 28.57
CA ARG A 99 -12.29 -0.31 29.50
C ARG A 99 -12.41 0.53 30.78
N GLY A 100 -11.32 1.15 31.23
CA GLY A 100 -11.29 2.02 32.41
C GLY A 100 -12.06 3.33 32.25
N LEU A 101 -12.32 3.78 31.01
CA LEU A 101 -13.06 5.03 30.73
C LEU A 101 -14.58 4.86 30.91
N GLY A 102 -15.13 3.67 30.65
CA GLY A 102 -16.54 3.32 30.88
C GLY A 102 -17.55 3.92 29.88
N ASN A 103 -17.21 5.01 29.19
CA ASN A 103 -18.03 5.68 28.18
C ASN A 103 -17.64 5.33 26.72
N VAL A 104 -16.72 4.37 26.53
CA VAL A 104 -16.18 4.00 25.21
C VAL A 104 -16.54 2.55 24.85
N GLU A 105 -16.93 2.33 23.61
CA GLU A 105 -17.05 1.04 22.94
C GLU A 105 -15.77 0.80 22.11
N THR A 106 -14.99 -0.22 22.50
CA THR A 106 -13.78 -0.60 21.79
C THR A 106 -14.10 -1.60 20.69
N ARG A 107 -13.66 -1.33 19.45
CA ARG A 107 -13.75 -2.26 18.34
C ARG A 107 -12.35 -2.69 17.92
N VAL A 108 -12.03 -3.96 18.09
CA VAL A 108 -10.72 -4.51 17.73
C VAL A 108 -10.81 -5.18 16.36
N VAL A 109 -9.90 -4.83 15.46
CA VAL A 109 -9.81 -5.40 14.10
C VAL A 109 -8.39 -5.89 13.85
N ASP A 110 -8.25 -7.19 13.56
CA ASP A 110 -6.98 -7.78 13.16
C ASP A 110 -6.77 -7.62 11.65
N VAL A 111 -5.63 -7.06 11.26
CA VAL A 111 -5.19 -6.94 9.86
C VAL A 111 -4.22 -8.06 9.56
N ARG A 112 -4.45 -8.78 8.47
CA ARG A 112 -3.56 -9.84 8.00
C ARG A 112 -3.12 -9.53 6.59
N ASP A 113 -2.05 -10.19 6.13
CA ASP A 113 -1.60 -10.09 4.75
C ASP A 113 -2.76 -10.43 3.81
N ALA A 114 -2.97 -9.61 2.78
CA ALA A 114 -4.02 -9.84 1.80
C ALA A 114 -3.76 -11.19 1.09
N GLN A 115 -4.82 -11.98 0.89
CA GLN A 115 -4.69 -13.24 0.17
C GLN A 115 -4.52 -12.98 -1.33
N GLY A 116 -3.28 -12.95 -1.80
CA GLY A 116 -2.95 -12.77 -3.22
C GLY A 116 -1.48 -12.46 -3.45
N SER A 117 -0.99 -12.69 -4.68
CA SER A 117 0.38 -12.32 -5.07
C SER A 117 0.48 -10.81 -5.28
N GLY A 118 0.89 -10.06 -4.24
CA GLY A 118 1.39 -8.69 -4.39
C GLY A 118 0.75 -7.60 -3.55
N ASP A 119 -0.22 -7.91 -2.68
CA ASP A 119 -0.85 -6.89 -1.83
C ASP A 119 -0.25 -6.93 -0.43
N GLY A 120 0.53 -5.90 -0.09
CA GLY A 120 1.11 -5.73 1.24
C GLY A 120 0.08 -5.41 2.32
N THR A 121 0.53 -4.93 3.47
CA THR A 121 -0.34 -4.64 4.62
C THR A 121 -1.34 -3.51 4.30
N ARG A 122 -2.64 -3.81 4.34
CA ARG A 122 -3.75 -2.87 4.12
C ARG A 122 -4.37 -2.40 5.45
N LEU A 123 -3.70 -1.46 6.12
CA LEU A 123 -4.06 -1.01 7.46
C LEU A 123 -5.21 0.02 7.44
N PHE A 124 -5.20 0.92 6.47
CA PHE A 124 -6.17 2.00 6.38
C PHE A 124 -7.51 1.53 5.81
N GLU A 125 -7.51 0.53 4.92
CA GLU A 125 -8.73 -0.14 4.46
C GLU A 125 -9.47 -0.80 5.65
N ALA A 126 -8.74 -1.54 6.49
CA ALA A 126 -9.31 -2.16 7.68
C ALA A 126 -9.80 -1.11 8.70
N LEU A 127 -9.06 -0.02 8.88
CA LEU A 127 -9.48 1.09 9.72
C LEU A 127 -10.78 1.72 9.21
N ALA A 128 -10.86 2.05 7.92
CA ALA A 128 -12.05 2.63 7.31
C ALA A 128 -13.26 1.69 7.43
N ALA A 129 -13.07 0.38 7.21
CA ALA A 129 -14.11 -0.62 7.37
C ALA A 129 -14.61 -0.71 8.83
N SER A 130 -13.72 -0.54 9.81
CA SER A 130 -14.07 -0.64 11.24
C SER A 130 -14.99 0.46 11.76
N VAL A 131 -15.01 1.62 11.07
CA VAL A 131 -15.80 2.80 11.44
C VAL A 131 -16.90 3.14 10.42
N ALA A 132 -17.05 2.35 9.36
CA ALA A 132 -17.95 2.65 8.25
C ALA A 132 -19.44 2.68 8.65
N ASP A 133 -19.84 1.89 9.65
CA ASP A 133 -21.20 1.82 10.21
C ASP A 133 -21.42 2.78 11.39
N VAL A 134 -20.40 3.56 11.77
CA VAL A 134 -20.44 4.47 12.92
C VAL A 134 -20.60 5.91 12.44
N PRO A 135 -21.59 6.68 12.95
CA PRO A 135 -21.68 8.10 12.68
C PRO A 135 -20.39 8.81 13.06
N SER A 136 -19.89 9.73 12.21
CA SER A 136 -18.59 10.38 12.42
C SER A 136 -18.46 11.12 13.76
N GLU A 137 -19.58 11.56 14.32
CA GLU A 137 -19.68 12.26 15.60
C GLU A 137 -19.54 11.33 16.82
N ARG A 138 -19.67 10.01 16.63
CA ARG A 138 -19.41 8.98 17.65
C ARG A 138 -18.01 8.40 17.59
N VAL A 139 -17.23 8.67 16.54
CA VAL A 139 -15.86 8.15 16.43
C VAL A 139 -14.94 9.02 17.28
N ALA A 140 -14.56 8.55 18.46
CA ALA A 140 -13.67 9.28 19.37
C ALA A 140 -12.20 9.22 18.94
N GLY A 141 -11.79 8.17 18.22
CA GLY A 141 -10.41 8.00 17.76
C GLY A 141 -10.10 6.62 17.21
N ALA A 142 -8.88 6.48 16.70
CA ALA A 142 -8.33 5.23 16.23
C ALA A 142 -6.93 5.00 16.80
N ILE A 143 -6.64 3.76 17.19
CA ILE A 143 -5.32 3.32 17.67
C ILE A 143 -4.87 2.19 16.75
N VAL A 144 -3.71 2.35 16.12
CA VAL A 144 -3.11 1.34 15.24
C VAL A 144 -1.88 0.77 15.92
N ILE A 145 -1.76 -0.54 16.03
CA ILE A 145 -0.58 -1.24 16.55
C ILE A 145 0.08 -1.93 15.36
N SER A 146 1.24 -1.44 14.92
CA SER A 146 1.92 -1.89 13.69
C SER A 146 3.41 -1.56 13.72
N ASP A 147 4.20 -2.17 12.84
CA ASP A 147 5.60 -1.80 12.61
C ASP A 147 5.76 -0.47 11.84
N GLY A 148 4.65 0.16 11.46
CA GLY A 148 4.60 1.45 10.79
C GLY A 148 4.65 1.37 9.26
N LEU A 149 4.65 0.16 8.69
CA LEU A 149 4.69 -0.05 7.24
C LEU A 149 3.30 -0.43 6.71
N ALA A 150 2.59 0.55 6.15
CA ALA A 150 1.34 0.35 5.43
C ALA A 150 1.54 0.53 3.93
N HIS A 151 0.96 -0.34 3.12
CA HIS A 151 1.01 -0.24 1.65
C HIS A 151 -0.18 0.53 1.05
N ASP A 152 -1.19 0.79 1.87
CA ASP A 152 -2.39 1.58 1.55
C ASP A 152 -2.41 2.93 2.29
N ALA A 153 -1.24 3.41 2.72
CA ALA A 153 -1.13 4.71 3.37
C ALA A 153 -1.66 5.83 2.45
N PRO A 154 -2.67 6.61 2.89
CA PRO A 154 -3.21 7.68 2.08
C PRO A 154 -2.16 8.78 1.88
N ALA A 155 -2.18 9.43 0.72
CA ALA A 155 -1.24 10.50 0.39
C ALA A 155 -1.39 11.73 1.32
N ASN A 156 -2.57 11.93 1.89
CA ASN A 156 -2.90 13.01 2.82
C ASN A 156 -3.91 12.54 3.87
N ALA A 157 -3.92 13.21 5.03
CA ALA A 157 -4.83 12.88 6.13
C ALA A 157 -6.31 13.06 5.76
N ASP A 158 -6.64 14.04 4.90
CA ASP A 158 -8.01 14.31 4.47
C ASP A 158 -8.63 13.14 3.68
N ALA A 159 -7.82 12.39 2.93
CA ALA A 159 -8.29 11.24 2.17
C ALA A 159 -8.72 10.05 3.06
N LEU A 160 -8.30 10.02 4.33
CA LEU A 160 -8.71 8.99 5.27
C LEU A 160 -10.19 9.14 5.69
N GLY A 161 -10.74 10.35 5.60
CA GLY A 161 -12.12 10.64 6.01
C GLY A 161 -12.38 10.51 7.53
N LEU A 162 -11.34 10.25 8.33
CA LEU A 162 -11.42 10.12 9.78
C LEU A 162 -11.37 11.50 10.45
N LYS A 163 -12.49 11.94 11.02
CA LYS A 163 -12.60 13.20 11.78
C LYS A 163 -12.25 13.02 13.26
N ALA A 164 -11.25 12.20 13.56
CA ALA A 164 -10.87 11.82 14.91
C ALA A 164 -9.35 11.62 15.01
N PRO A 165 -8.73 11.74 16.20
CA PRO A 165 -7.31 11.49 16.38
C PRO A 165 -6.93 10.05 16.02
N LEU A 166 -5.82 9.90 15.30
CA LEU A 166 -5.17 8.62 14.98
C LEU A 166 -3.87 8.52 15.76
N HIS A 167 -3.76 7.49 16.61
CA HIS A 167 -2.53 7.15 17.33
C HIS A 167 -1.93 5.88 16.76
N VAL A 168 -0.61 5.86 16.59
CA VAL A 168 0.13 4.67 16.14
C VAL A 168 1.08 4.24 17.24
N LEU A 169 0.94 2.99 17.67
CA LEU A 169 1.87 2.31 18.57
C LEU A 169 2.80 1.46 17.71
N THR A 170 4.04 1.91 17.57
CA THR A 170 5.03 1.24 16.73
C THR A 170 5.64 0.04 17.46
N THR A 171 5.64 -1.12 16.82
CA THR A 171 6.33 -2.33 17.28
C THR A 171 7.74 -2.41 16.70
N GLY A 172 8.62 -3.18 17.34
CA GLY A 172 10.00 -3.37 16.94
C GLY A 172 11.00 -2.75 17.90
N ARG A 173 12.25 -2.61 17.45
CA ARG A 173 13.36 -2.06 18.25
C ARG A 173 13.92 -0.79 17.59
N ASN A 174 14.36 0.18 18.39
CA ASN A 174 14.92 1.44 17.86
C ASN A 174 16.19 1.25 17.00
N ALA A 175 16.95 0.18 17.24
CA ALA A 175 18.18 -0.14 16.53
C ALA A 175 18.09 -1.52 15.86
N GLU A 176 17.03 -1.73 15.06
CA GLU A 176 16.91 -2.95 14.26
C GLU A 176 18.00 -3.01 13.19
N ILE A 177 18.61 -4.19 13.09
CA ILE A 177 19.57 -4.53 12.04
C ILE A 177 18.83 -5.38 11.03
N ASP A 178 18.85 -4.97 9.76
CA ASP A 178 18.26 -5.74 8.66
C ASP A 178 19.14 -5.58 7.43
N ARG A 179 19.38 -6.68 6.72
CA ARG A 179 20.05 -6.67 5.43
C ARG A 179 19.10 -7.25 4.39
N ARG A 180 19.10 -6.66 3.20
CA ARG A 180 18.27 -7.13 2.09
C ARG A 180 18.94 -7.00 0.74
N ILE A 181 18.69 -7.98 -0.12
CA ILE A 181 19.11 -7.93 -1.52
C ILE A 181 17.98 -7.35 -2.37
N VAL A 182 18.27 -6.28 -3.10
CA VAL A 182 17.34 -5.70 -4.08
C VAL A 182 17.92 -5.92 -5.49
N LEU A 183 17.16 -6.63 -6.32
CA LEU A 183 17.51 -6.80 -7.73
C LEU A 183 17.19 -5.52 -8.50
N VAL A 184 18.21 -4.92 -9.11
CA VAL A 184 18.07 -3.72 -9.96
C VAL A 184 17.78 -4.14 -11.40
N ASP A 185 18.46 -5.19 -11.87
CA ASP A 185 18.28 -5.74 -13.20
C ASP A 185 18.56 -7.24 -13.17
N SER A 186 17.61 -8.03 -13.65
CA SER A 186 17.69 -9.49 -13.69
C SER A 186 17.26 -9.98 -15.07
N PRO A 187 18.22 -10.33 -15.95
CA PRO A 187 17.89 -10.79 -17.29
C PRO A 187 17.13 -12.12 -17.21
N ARG A 188 15.99 -12.22 -17.91
CA ARG A 188 15.19 -13.45 -17.96
C ARG A 188 15.73 -14.49 -18.95
N PHE A 189 16.51 -14.04 -19.92
CA PHE A 189 17.08 -14.88 -20.97
C PHE A 189 18.57 -14.65 -21.09
N GLY A 190 19.29 -15.71 -21.45
CA GLY A 190 20.72 -15.64 -21.72
C GLY A 190 21.13 -16.61 -22.81
N ILE A 191 22.21 -16.30 -23.51
CA ILE A 191 22.74 -17.20 -24.54
C ILE A 191 23.62 -18.24 -23.85
N VAL A 192 23.40 -19.52 -24.16
CA VAL A 192 24.24 -20.63 -23.65
C VAL A 192 25.70 -20.37 -24.02
N GLY A 193 26.59 -20.43 -23.03
CA GLY A 193 27.99 -20.10 -23.24
C GLY A 193 28.25 -18.60 -23.45
N LYS A 194 27.40 -17.71 -22.92
CA LYS A 194 27.71 -16.29 -22.73
C LYS A 194 27.44 -15.89 -21.28
N ASP A 195 28.03 -14.77 -20.87
CA ASP A 195 27.90 -14.24 -19.51
C ASP A 195 26.77 -13.22 -19.49
N GLN A 196 25.79 -13.43 -18.62
CA GLN A 196 24.76 -12.44 -18.35
C GLN A 196 25.05 -11.70 -17.05
N ILE A 197 24.78 -10.40 -17.02
CA ILE A 197 25.05 -9.55 -15.88
C ILE A 197 23.76 -9.37 -15.09
N ILE A 198 23.75 -9.83 -13.84
CA ILE A 198 22.72 -9.48 -12.85
C ILE A 198 23.20 -8.23 -12.12
N ARG A 199 22.36 -7.20 -12.03
CA ARG A 199 22.64 -6.00 -11.24
C ARG A 199 21.80 -6.03 -9.99
N LEU A 200 22.43 -5.89 -8.84
CA LEU A 200 21.77 -5.89 -7.54
C LEU A 200 22.38 -4.86 -6.62
N ARG A 201 21.66 -4.53 -5.55
CA ARG A 201 22.13 -3.71 -4.44
C ARG A 201 21.88 -4.46 -3.14
N VAL A 202 22.88 -4.49 -2.27
CA VAL A 202 22.68 -4.90 -0.88
C VAL A 202 22.33 -3.65 -0.09
N LEU A 203 21.16 -3.63 0.54
CA LEU A 203 20.75 -2.56 1.45
C LEU A 203 20.89 -3.04 2.88
N GLU A 204 21.30 -2.15 3.77
CA GLU A 204 21.47 -2.42 5.19
C GLU A 204 20.84 -1.30 6.00
N THR A 205 20.13 -1.68 7.06
CA THR A 205 19.69 -0.79 8.13
C THR A 205 20.57 -1.08 9.33
N ASN A 206 21.26 -0.06 9.87
CA ASN A 206 22.17 -0.16 11.02
C ASN A 206 23.28 -1.25 10.92
N GLY A 207 23.62 -1.66 9.69
CA GLY A 207 24.66 -2.66 9.42
C GLY A 207 26.08 -2.08 9.27
N PRO A 208 27.11 -2.94 9.17
CA PRO A 208 28.52 -2.53 9.07
C PRO A 208 28.90 -1.91 7.72
N GLY A 209 27.99 -1.89 6.73
CA GLY A 209 28.22 -1.31 5.41
C GLY A 209 29.01 -2.20 4.44
N ARG A 210 29.35 -3.43 4.86
CA ARG A 210 30.04 -4.43 4.04
C ARG A 210 29.36 -5.79 4.17
N ALA A 211 29.13 -6.44 3.04
CA ALA A 211 28.47 -7.73 2.96
C ALA A 211 29.27 -8.73 2.12
N GLY A 212 29.43 -9.94 2.64
CA GLY A 212 29.90 -11.07 1.85
C GLY A 212 28.74 -11.64 1.02
N LEU A 213 28.86 -11.66 -0.29
CA LEU A 213 27.91 -12.32 -1.19
C LEU A 213 28.44 -13.69 -1.60
N THR A 214 27.58 -14.70 -1.49
CA THR A 214 27.77 -16.02 -2.09
C THR A 214 26.79 -16.16 -3.25
N ILE A 215 27.33 -16.44 -4.44
CA ILE A 215 26.54 -16.63 -5.65
C ILE A 215 26.60 -18.10 -6.02
N ARG A 216 25.43 -18.74 -6.11
CA ARG A 216 25.27 -20.12 -6.54
C ARG A 216 24.49 -20.19 -7.84
N ARG A 217 24.86 -21.13 -8.71
CA ARG A 217 24.11 -21.47 -9.92
C ARG A 217 23.79 -22.96 -9.85
N ASP A 218 22.50 -23.30 -9.91
CA ASP A 218 22.03 -24.69 -9.80
C ASP A 218 22.60 -25.44 -8.58
N GLY A 219 22.79 -24.71 -7.47
CA GLY A 219 23.35 -25.24 -6.20
C GLY A 219 24.88 -25.17 -6.08
N GLU A 220 25.62 -24.95 -7.17
CA GLU A 220 27.08 -24.85 -7.15
C GLU A 220 27.54 -23.41 -6.88
N VAL A 221 28.50 -23.22 -5.97
CA VAL A 221 29.07 -21.90 -5.66
C VAL A 221 29.99 -21.46 -6.80
N ILE A 222 29.54 -20.47 -7.58
CA ILE A 222 30.31 -19.94 -8.71
C ILE A 222 31.22 -18.77 -8.31
N ALA A 223 30.85 -18.02 -7.28
CA ALA A 223 31.62 -16.88 -6.81
C ALA A 223 31.32 -16.51 -5.36
N ARG A 224 32.32 -15.97 -4.68
CA ARG A 224 32.17 -15.23 -3.43
C ARG A 224 32.79 -13.85 -3.59
N ARG A 225 32.09 -12.81 -3.15
CA ARG A 225 32.54 -11.40 -3.30
C ARG A 225 32.24 -10.62 -2.03
N GLN A 226 33.10 -9.67 -1.70
CA GLN A 226 32.79 -8.66 -0.70
C GLN A 226 32.27 -7.42 -1.42
N VAL A 227 31.16 -6.87 -0.94
CA VAL A 227 30.50 -5.70 -1.54
C VAL A 227 30.19 -4.65 -0.49
N THR A 228 30.15 -3.39 -0.92
CA THR A 228 29.71 -2.27 -0.09
C THR A 228 28.19 -2.16 -0.15
N ALA A 229 27.53 -2.00 0.99
CA ALA A 229 26.10 -1.76 1.03
C ALA A 229 25.74 -0.42 0.36
N GLY A 230 24.60 -0.38 -0.33
CA GLY A 230 24.12 0.79 -1.07
C GLY A 230 24.59 0.90 -2.53
N GLU A 231 25.72 0.27 -2.87
CA GLU A 231 26.27 0.31 -4.24
C GLU A 231 25.63 -0.73 -5.17
N ILE A 232 25.61 -0.41 -6.47
CA ILE A 232 25.16 -1.37 -7.49
C ILE A 232 26.32 -2.33 -7.78
N VAL A 233 26.07 -3.61 -7.54
CA VAL A 233 26.99 -4.71 -7.79
C VAL A 233 26.60 -5.41 -9.08
N GLN A 234 27.58 -5.63 -9.95
CA GLN A 234 27.42 -6.42 -11.17
C GLN A 234 27.94 -7.85 -10.95
N VAL A 235 27.05 -8.83 -11.08
CA VAL A 235 27.36 -10.25 -10.95
C VAL A 235 27.28 -10.89 -12.34
N PRO A 236 28.43 -11.16 -13.00
CA PRO A 236 28.45 -11.92 -14.23
C PRO A 236 28.17 -13.40 -13.92
N VAL A 237 27.20 -13.97 -14.62
CA VAL A 237 26.82 -15.38 -14.50
C VAL A 237 26.88 -16.03 -15.88
N ARG A 238 27.72 -17.05 -16.00
CA ARG A 238 27.82 -17.89 -17.20
C ARG A 238 26.58 -18.76 -17.34
N ILE A 239 25.91 -18.69 -18.48
CA ILE A 239 24.79 -19.60 -18.80
C ILE A 239 25.35 -20.94 -19.27
N ASP A 240 25.09 -21.99 -18.51
CA ASP A 240 25.72 -23.30 -18.71
C ASP A 240 24.97 -24.15 -19.74
N ARG A 241 23.65 -24.20 -19.58
CA ARG A 241 22.77 -25.08 -20.34
C ARG A 241 21.56 -24.35 -20.88
N GLY A 242 20.96 -24.95 -21.89
CA GLY A 242 19.65 -24.51 -22.40
C GLY A 242 18.54 -24.82 -21.39
N GLY A 243 17.53 -23.94 -21.32
CA GLY A 243 16.47 -24.00 -20.32
C GLY A 243 16.82 -23.26 -19.03
N PRO A 244 16.09 -23.50 -17.92
CA PRO A 244 16.20 -22.69 -16.72
C PRO A 244 17.55 -22.90 -16.01
N ASN A 245 18.28 -21.81 -15.79
CA ASN A 245 19.45 -21.75 -14.92
C ASN A 245 19.05 -20.94 -13.68
N VAL A 246 19.07 -21.57 -12.50
CA VAL A 246 18.65 -20.91 -11.25
C VAL A 246 19.87 -20.32 -10.58
N VAL A 247 19.90 -18.99 -10.48
CA VAL A 247 20.94 -18.23 -9.80
C VAL A 247 20.42 -17.79 -8.44
N GLU A 248 21.10 -18.24 -7.40
CA GLU A 248 20.83 -17.86 -6.02
C GLU A 248 21.95 -16.93 -5.53
N ILE A 249 21.55 -15.80 -4.98
CA ILE A 249 22.46 -14.81 -4.42
C ILE A 249 22.10 -14.68 -2.95
N GLU A 250 23.06 -14.97 -2.10
CA GLU A 250 22.90 -14.95 -0.64
C GLU A 250 23.91 -13.96 -0.05
N ALA A 251 23.41 -13.03 0.76
CA ALA A 251 24.25 -12.17 1.58
C ALA A 251 24.54 -12.83 2.92
N ALA A 252 25.76 -12.67 3.41
CA ALA A 252 26.15 -13.18 4.71
C ALA A 252 25.23 -12.60 5.80
N PRO A 253 24.79 -13.42 6.78
CA PRO A 253 23.95 -12.94 7.86
C PRO A 253 24.71 -11.95 8.75
N LEU A 254 23.96 -11.08 9.43
CA LEU A 254 24.46 -10.26 10.52
C LEU A 254 24.02 -10.83 11.87
N ASP A 255 24.78 -10.54 12.92
CA ASP A 255 24.37 -10.85 14.28
C ASP A 255 23.16 -9.99 14.68
N ASP A 256 22.17 -10.60 15.32
CA ASP A 256 20.92 -9.95 15.75
C ASP A 256 20.10 -9.32 14.60
N GLU A 257 20.17 -9.91 13.41
CA GLU A 257 19.40 -9.50 12.25
C GLU A 257 17.91 -9.83 12.37
N LEU A 258 17.04 -8.88 11.98
CA LEU A 258 15.59 -9.00 12.07
C LEU A 258 15.04 -10.21 11.30
N THR A 259 15.53 -10.44 10.08
CA THR A 259 15.14 -11.60 9.28
C THR A 259 16.19 -11.97 8.25
N LEU A 260 16.49 -13.26 8.15
CA LEU A 260 17.39 -13.79 7.12
C LEU A 260 16.70 -13.99 5.77
N ALA A 261 15.36 -13.91 5.73
CA ALA A 261 14.60 -14.12 4.50
C ALA A 261 14.94 -13.06 3.43
N ASN A 262 15.28 -11.86 3.86
CA ASN A 262 15.62 -10.73 2.99
C ASN A 262 17.04 -10.83 2.39
N ASN A 263 17.89 -11.70 2.95
CA ASN A 263 19.29 -11.89 2.51
C ASN A 263 19.44 -12.75 1.27
N ARG A 264 18.36 -13.29 0.71
CA ARG A 264 18.40 -14.23 -0.40
C ARG A 264 17.57 -13.72 -1.58
N ALA A 265 18.18 -13.69 -2.76
CA ALA A 265 17.50 -13.42 -4.02
C ALA A 265 17.70 -14.60 -4.97
N VAL A 266 16.61 -15.08 -5.56
CA VAL A 266 16.63 -16.17 -6.55
C VAL A 266 16.17 -15.63 -7.89
N VAL A 267 17.00 -15.79 -8.91
CA VAL A 267 16.74 -15.36 -10.29
C VAL A 267 16.81 -16.58 -11.19
N THR A 268 15.80 -16.78 -12.03
CA THR A 268 15.85 -17.82 -13.06
C THR A 268 16.14 -17.18 -14.41
N ILE A 269 17.20 -17.65 -15.08
CA ILE A 269 17.61 -17.21 -16.41
C ILE A 269 17.44 -18.36 -17.38
N ASP A 270 16.56 -18.21 -18.36
CA ASP A 270 16.36 -19.22 -19.40
C ASP A 270 17.47 -19.13 -20.46
N GLY A 271 18.25 -20.19 -20.55
CA GLY A 271 19.29 -20.38 -21.55
C GLY A 271 18.70 -20.71 -22.91
N VAL A 272 18.92 -19.82 -23.89
CA VAL A 272 18.59 -20.05 -25.29
C VAL A 272 19.87 -20.32 -26.05
N ARG A 273 19.86 -21.31 -26.93
CA ARG A 273 21.02 -21.60 -27.77
C ARG A 273 21.12 -20.56 -28.88
N ASP A 274 22.30 -19.97 -29.04
CA ASP A 274 22.60 -19.18 -30.23
C ASP A 274 22.63 -20.12 -31.43
N LYS A 275 21.91 -19.80 -32.50
CA LYS A 275 21.97 -20.57 -33.73
C LYS A 275 23.02 -19.97 -34.65
N LEU A 276 23.96 -20.78 -35.13
CA LEU A 276 24.90 -20.39 -36.16
C LEU A 276 24.13 -20.16 -37.46
N ARG A 277 24.02 -18.91 -37.89
CA ARG A 277 23.42 -18.57 -39.19
C ARG A 277 24.45 -18.81 -40.28
N VAL A 278 24.17 -19.76 -41.17
CA VAL A 278 25.04 -20.13 -42.28
C VAL A 278 24.34 -19.77 -43.58
N LEU A 279 25.01 -18.97 -44.42
CA LEU A 279 24.59 -18.69 -45.78
C LEU A 279 25.42 -19.56 -46.72
N LEU A 280 24.81 -20.56 -47.32
CA LEU A 280 25.43 -21.36 -48.39
C LEU A 280 25.04 -20.73 -49.73
N VAL A 281 26.03 -20.34 -50.54
CA VAL A 281 25.81 -19.81 -51.90
C VAL A 281 26.51 -20.71 -52.89
N SER A 282 25.77 -21.26 -53.86
CA SER A 282 26.30 -22.06 -54.95
C SER A 282 26.06 -21.41 -56.31
N GLY A 283 27.05 -21.49 -57.22
CA GLY A 283 26.92 -20.97 -58.59
C GLY A 283 26.27 -21.97 -59.56
N GLU A 284 26.27 -23.26 -59.21
CA GLU A 284 25.66 -24.33 -59.99
C GLU A 284 25.21 -25.47 -59.06
N PRO A 285 24.14 -26.23 -59.40
CA PRO A 285 23.69 -27.34 -58.57
C PRO A 285 24.72 -28.49 -58.62
N HIS A 286 25.31 -28.83 -57.48
CA HIS A 286 26.32 -29.89 -57.38
C HIS A 286 25.95 -30.94 -56.31
N PRO A 287 26.16 -32.26 -56.53
CA PRO A 287 25.85 -33.29 -55.54
C PRO A 287 26.55 -33.09 -54.18
N GLY A 288 27.77 -32.56 -54.16
CA GLY A 288 28.50 -32.25 -52.92
C GLY A 288 27.81 -31.19 -52.05
N GLU A 289 27.06 -30.27 -52.66
CA GLU A 289 26.30 -29.24 -51.95
C GLU A 289 25.13 -29.86 -51.15
N ARG A 290 24.48 -30.90 -51.68
CA ARG A 290 23.45 -31.66 -50.95
C ARG A 290 24.05 -32.29 -49.69
N THR A 291 25.28 -32.80 -49.77
CA THR A 291 25.99 -33.36 -48.61
C THR A 291 26.25 -32.29 -47.56
N TRP A 292 26.77 -31.12 -47.95
CA TRP A 292 26.99 -29.99 -47.04
C TRP A 292 25.70 -29.48 -46.40
N ARG A 293 24.64 -29.29 -47.19
CA ARG A 293 23.33 -28.87 -46.69
C ARG A 293 22.77 -29.87 -45.69
N ASN A 294 22.86 -31.17 -45.98
CA ASN A 294 22.35 -32.20 -45.08
C ASN A 294 23.16 -32.27 -43.78
N LEU A 295 24.49 -32.13 -43.86
CA LEU A 295 25.36 -32.10 -42.69
C LEU A 295 25.05 -30.88 -41.81
N LEU A 296 24.93 -29.70 -42.42
CA LEU A 296 24.64 -28.46 -41.69
C LEU A 296 23.21 -28.42 -41.13
N LYS A 297 22.20 -28.95 -41.85
CA LYS A 297 20.83 -29.07 -41.34
C LYS A 297 20.65 -30.14 -40.27
N ALA A 298 21.58 -31.10 -40.16
CA ALA A 298 21.51 -32.15 -39.15
C ALA A 298 21.81 -31.61 -37.74
N ASP A 299 22.51 -30.49 -37.63
CA ASP A 299 22.76 -29.82 -36.35
C ASP A 299 21.62 -28.84 -36.01
N ALA A 300 20.92 -29.09 -34.90
CA ALA A 300 19.84 -28.21 -34.42
C ALA A 300 20.30 -26.80 -34.03
N ASN A 301 21.62 -26.58 -33.88
CA ASN A 301 22.21 -25.28 -33.59
C ASN A 301 22.57 -24.49 -34.86
N VAL A 302 22.31 -25.00 -36.08
CA VAL A 302 22.61 -24.30 -37.34
C VAL A 302 21.32 -23.86 -38.01
N ASP A 303 21.25 -22.58 -38.36
CA ASP A 303 20.20 -22.00 -39.19
C ASP A 303 20.76 -21.76 -40.60
N LEU A 304 20.43 -22.66 -41.53
CA LEU A 304 20.99 -22.66 -42.88
C LEU A 304 20.03 -22.03 -43.89
N VAL A 305 20.47 -20.93 -44.50
CA VAL A 305 19.86 -20.38 -45.72
C VAL A 305 20.74 -20.75 -46.90
N HIS A 306 20.15 -21.34 -47.94
CA HIS A 306 20.88 -21.78 -49.12
C HIS A 306 20.32 -21.10 -50.37
N PHE A 307 21.19 -20.41 -51.11
CA PHE A 307 20.89 -19.85 -52.42
C PHE A 307 21.73 -20.54 -53.50
N THR A 308 21.10 -20.78 -54.65
CA THR A 308 21.80 -21.17 -55.86
C THR A 308 21.64 -20.05 -56.88
N ILE A 309 22.73 -19.37 -57.19
CA ILE A 309 22.78 -18.29 -58.18
C ILE A 309 23.15 -18.92 -59.52
N LEU A 310 22.13 -19.26 -60.31
CA LEU A 310 22.30 -19.82 -61.65
C LEU A 310 22.68 -18.72 -62.65
N ARG A 311 23.91 -18.20 -62.58
CA ARG A 311 24.44 -17.27 -63.59
C ARG A 311 25.77 -17.78 -64.15
N PRO A 312 25.85 -18.07 -65.46
CA PRO A 312 27.13 -18.33 -66.13
C PRO A 312 28.01 -17.06 -66.10
N PRO A 313 29.30 -17.14 -65.71
CA PRO A 313 30.19 -15.97 -65.69
C PRO A 313 30.40 -15.33 -67.08
N GLU A 314 30.11 -16.07 -68.15
CA GLU A 314 30.31 -15.67 -69.55
C GLU A 314 29.14 -14.88 -70.14
N LYS A 315 27.98 -14.86 -69.47
CA LYS A 315 26.77 -14.19 -69.97
C LYS A 315 26.67 -12.78 -69.38
N GLN A 316 27.18 -11.79 -70.10
CA GLN A 316 26.94 -10.37 -69.78
C GLN A 316 25.50 -10.01 -70.15
N ASP A 317 24.65 -9.79 -69.15
CA ASP A 317 23.36 -9.12 -69.34
C ASP A 317 23.58 -7.61 -69.44
N GLY A 318 23.07 -6.98 -70.49
CA GLY A 318 23.15 -5.53 -70.71
C GLY A 318 22.22 -4.71 -69.80
N THR A 319 21.60 -5.34 -68.81
CA THR A 319 20.63 -4.73 -67.90
C THR A 319 21.36 -3.94 -66.80
N PRO A 320 20.95 -2.69 -66.51
CA PRO A 320 21.54 -1.86 -65.46
C PRO A 320 21.60 -2.56 -64.08
N ILE A 321 22.67 -2.33 -63.30
CA ILE A 321 22.95 -3.02 -62.01
C ILE A 321 21.82 -2.85 -60.98
N ASN A 322 21.15 -1.70 -60.99
CA ASN A 322 20.00 -1.41 -60.11
C ASN A 322 18.75 -2.24 -60.43
N GLU A 323 18.67 -2.83 -61.61
CA GLU A 323 17.55 -3.69 -62.06
C GLU A 323 17.86 -5.20 -61.92
N LEU A 324 19.12 -5.56 -61.60
CA LEU A 324 19.57 -6.96 -61.48
C LEU A 324 19.47 -7.54 -60.05
N SER A 325 19.19 -6.70 -59.05
CA SER A 325 19.13 -7.12 -57.64
C SER A 325 17.69 -7.19 -57.16
N LEU A 326 17.20 -8.38 -56.79
CA LEU A 326 15.87 -8.58 -56.19
C LEU A 326 15.75 -7.96 -54.79
N ILE A 327 16.87 -7.57 -54.17
CA ILE A 327 16.94 -6.80 -52.93
C ILE A 327 18.09 -5.80 -53.12
N ALA A 328 17.80 -4.50 -53.09
CA ALA A 328 18.82 -3.47 -53.22
C ALA A 328 19.71 -3.43 -51.95
N PHE A 329 21.03 -3.50 -52.12
CA PHE A 329 21.95 -3.21 -51.04
C PHE A 329 22.03 -1.69 -50.85
N PRO A 330 21.88 -1.16 -49.62
CA PRO A 330 22.02 0.27 -49.37
C PRO A 330 23.47 0.72 -49.60
N THR A 331 23.64 1.84 -50.30
CA THR A 331 24.91 2.57 -50.46
C THR A 331 25.21 3.41 -49.22
#